data_AF-A0A329ZG87-F1
#
_entry.id   AF-A0A329ZG87-F1
#
_cell.length_a   1.000
_cell.length_b   1.000
_cell.length_c   1.000
_cell.angle_alpha   90.00
_cell.angle_beta   90.00
_cell.angle_gamma   90.00
#
_symmetry.space_group_name_H-M   'P 1'
#
loop_
_entity.id
_entity.type
_entity.pdbx_description
1 polymer ?
#
loop_
_entity_poly.entity_id
_entity_poly.type
_entity_poly.pdbx_seq_one_letter_code
_entity_poly.pdbx_strand_id
1 'polypeptide(L)'
;MQEYFEVNISNLIDEDSKEYKSLMDENKHSSLQDINTKLLNTRGRANEPVKLSRNMKFKLSPFDILHFDNIEIVTTSGGAFSNGKIIQENTGGFGNHGFVNHNYNFYKNLSKRFFIPLNAAECKQVIKILLSLFFGGEQRKLKNNKPKILYHSPNWDCFSHFSFEEFPRLLACLKALYAKSKIIHMGGGNKESSTLETPEIDFDNLIIIAPIRNSWQFNQYIYPALLSLTKEHNPNCPFAIRQENIICVNDAKIPKKMLSKANNVFIPTQVKCNKKYLVSAMKFLREFYYDENFKDIGERIYISRAKSAKRFLSNEVEFRNLLENKYGFKTIYMEEISFKDKINILSRAKVLLSIDGTSIMNYGYMKSGTKAIALRASNMAEYPIDSIFGVEFLPIVCEIDNPKDTDHMDGNIGTWWASNLIADIPYVESKLQHYGVMPV
;
A
#
# COMPACT_ATOMS: atom_id res chain seq x y z
N MET A 1 -8.72 -8.30 20.60
CA MET A 1 -8.50 -7.91 19.18
C MET A 1 -7.75 -9.05 18.49
N GLN A 2 -7.72 -9.12 17.16
CA GLN A 2 -6.88 -10.13 16.50
C GLN A 2 -5.41 -9.79 16.73
N GLU A 3 -4.74 -10.59 17.55
CA GLU A 3 -3.33 -10.41 17.96
C GLU A 3 -2.34 -11.04 16.97
N TYR A 4 -2.85 -11.85 16.03
CA TYR A 4 -2.03 -12.63 15.12
C TYR A 4 -2.57 -12.56 13.69
N PHE A 5 -1.65 -12.44 12.76
CA PHE A 5 -1.85 -12.68 11.36
C PHE A 5 -1.53 -14.15 11.06
N GLU A 6 -2.51 -14.89 10.55
CA GLU A 6 -2.36 -16.31 10.23
C GLU A 6 -2.01 -16.46 8.75
N VAL A 7 -0.85 -17.04 8.46
CA VAL A 7 -0.44 -17.41 7.10
C VAL A 7 -0.73 -18.88 6.91
N ASN A 8 -1.50 -19.20 5.87
CA ASN A 8 -1.90 -20.56 5.53
C ASN A 8 -1.55 -20.81 4.05
N ILE A 9 -0.55 -21.64 3.79
CA ILE A 9 -0.19 -22.08 2.44
C ILE A 9 -1.17 -23.17 2.00
N SER A 10 -1.85 -22.98 0.85
CA SER A 10 -2.87 -23.91 0.36
C SER A 10 -2.37 -25.34 0.27
N ASN A 11 -3.22 -26.31 0.68
CA ASN A 11 -2.95 -27.74 0.55
C ASN A 11 -2.85 -28.22 -0.90
N LEU A 12 -3.26 -27.39 -1.87
CA LEU A 12 -3.05 -27.64 -3.30
C LEU A 12 -1.60 -27.36 -3.74
N ILE A 13 -0.74 -26.91 -2.83
CA ILE A 13 0.68 -26.69 -3.11
C ILE A 13 1.46 -27.81 -2.43
N ASP A 14 1.90 -28.79 -3.23
CA ASP A 14 2.68 -29.94 -2.76
C ASP A 14 4.00 -29.51 -2.10
N GLU A 15 4.42 -30.18 -1.03
CA GLU A 15 5.60 -29.79 -0.25
C GLU A 15 6.92 -29.95 -0.99
N ASP A 16 6.98 -30.87 -1.95
CA ASP A 16 8.13 -31.11 -2.82
C ASP A 16 8.15 -30.20 -4.06
N SER A 17 7.07 -29.46 -4.32
CA SER A 17 6.96 -28.53 -5.44
C SER A 17 7.93 -27.35 -5.34
N LYS A 18 8.29 -26.78 -6.50
CA LYS A 18 9.09 -25.55 -6.56
C LYS A 18 8.35 -24.35 -5.97
N GLU A 19 7.02 -24.35 -6.01
CA GLU A 19 6.18 -23.34 -5.39
C GLU A 19 6.33 -23.33 -3.86
N TYR A 20 6.20 -24.50 -3.21
CA TYR A 20 6.34 -24.60 -1.76
C TYR A 20 7.75 -24.23 -1.31
N LYS A 21 8.77 -24.77 -1.99
CA LYS A 21 10.19 -24.45 -1.72
C LYS A 21 10.47 -22.95 -1.85
N SER A 22 9.90 -22.28 -2.85
CA SER A 22 10.02 -20.84 -3.06
C SER A 22 9.39 -20.01 -1.93
N LEU A 23 8.19 -20.40 -1.46
CA LEU A 23 7.49 -19.74 -0.35
C LEU A 23 8.25 -19.90 0.98
N MET A 24 8.93 -21.04 1.16
CA MET A 24 9.61 -21.44 2.39
C MET A 24 11.10 -21.08 2.44
N ASP A 25 11.64 -20.45 1.39
CA ASP A 25 13.05 -20.06 1.33
C ASP A 25 13.33 -18.84 2.22
N GLU A 26 14.03 -19.08 3.33
CA GLU A 26 14.45 -18.05 4.28
C GLU A 26 15.55 -17.13 3.74
N ASN A 27 16.34 -17.61 2.77
CA ASN A 27 17.46 -16.86 2.20
C ASN A 27 17.02 -15.84 1.16
N LYS A 28 15.76 -15.91 0.73
CA LYS A 28 15.19 -14.97 -0.22
C LYS A 28 15.04 -13.58 0.40
N HIS A 29 15.38 -12.56 -0.39
CA HIS A 29 15.10 -11.17 -0.02
C HIS A 29 13.60 -10.96 0.21
N SER A 30 13.23 -10.45 1.40
CA SER A 30 11.83 -10.31 1.80
C SER A 30 11.09 -11.66 1.87
N SER A 31 11.72 -12.68 2.44
CA SER A 31 11.08 -13.96 2.81
C SER A 31 9.93 -13.77 3.81
N LEU A 32 9.15 -14.84 4.06
CA LEU A 32 8.13 -14.86 5.13
C LEU A 32 8.71 -14.47 6.50
N GLN A 33 9.95 -14.85 6.77
CA GLN A 33 10.65 -14.54 8.00
C GLN A 33 11.06 -13.05 8.07
N ASP A 34 11.46 -12.45 6.95
CA ASP A 34 11.68 -11.01 6.83
C ASP A 34 10.39 -10.22 7.05
N ILE A 35 9.25 -10.70 6.53
CA ILE A 35 7.96 -10.06 6.77
C ILE A 35 7.64 -10.06 8.27
N ASN A 36 7.76 -11.20 8.93
CA ASN A 36 7.49 -11.30 10.36
C ASN A 36 8.39 -10.36 11.19
N THR A 37 9.71 -10.40 10.96
CA THR A 37 10.68 -9.69 11.81
C THR A 37 10.88 -8.21 11.46
N LYS A 38 10.79 -7.85 10.17
CA LYS A 38 11.06 -6.48 9.69
C LYS A 38 9.77 -5.74 9.35
N LEU A 39 8.86 -6.36 8.61
CA LEU A 39 7.70 -5.68 8.03
C LEU A 39 6.56 -5.45 9.03
N LEU A 40 6.30 -6.44 9.89
CA LEU A 40 5.29 -6.36 10.95
C LEU A 40 5.81 -5.66 12.22
N ASN A 41 7.00 -5.07 12.14
CA ASN A 41 7.56 -4.23 13.18
C ASN A 41 6.76 -2.92 13.30
N THR A 42 6.13 -2.72 14.46
CA THR A 42 5.43 -1.49 14.82
C THR A 42 6.18 -0.86 15.99
N ARG A 43 6.35 0.46 15.94
CA ARG A 43 7.10 1.25 16.95
C ARG A 43 8.54 0.79 17.18
N GLY A 44 9.17 0.18 16.19
CA GLY A 44 10.56 -0.24 16.22
C GLY A 44 10.80 -1.54 16.99
N ARG A 45 9.74 -2.26 17.37
CA ARG A 45 9.81 -3.59 17.99
C ARG A 45 9.59 -4.67 16.93
N ALA A 46 10.67 -5.34 16.55
CA ALA A 46 10.61 -6.52 15.70
C ALA A 46 9.91 -7.68 16.41
N ASN A 47 9.24 -8.55 15.65
CA ASN A 47 8.79 -9.83 16.19
C ASN A 47 9.97 -10.80 16.32
N GLU A 48 9.82 -11.77 17.20
CA GLU A 48 10.73 -12.91 17.27
C GLU A 48 10.59 -13.79 16.02
N PRO A 49 11.68 -14.42 15.56
CA PRO A 49 11.60 -15.42 14.50
C PRO A 49 10.65 -16.57 14.84
N VAL A 50 10.05 -17.16 13.81
CA VAL A 50 9.15 -18.31 13.96
C VAL A 50 9.63 -19.43 13.06
N LYS A 51 9.36 -20.68 13.45
CA LYS A 51 9.60 -21.81 12.56
C LYS A 51 8.63 -21.70 11.39
N LEU A 52 9.15 -21.57 10.16
CA LEU A 52 8.30 -21.58 8.98
C LEU A 52 7.63 -22.95 8.84
N SER A 53 6.33 -22.94 8.59
CA SER A 53 5.51 -24.12 8.31
C SER A 53 4.28 -23.72 7.51
N ARG A 54 3.60 -24.69 6.88
CA ARG A 54 2.38 -24.45 6.09
C ARG A 54 1.36 -23.53 6.77
N ASN A 55 1.15 -23.73 8.07
CA ASN A 55 0.33 -22.86 8.91
C ASN A 55 1.26 -22.19 9.91
N MET A 56 1.24 -20.86 9.97
CA MET A 56 2.07 -20.09 10.89
C MET A 56 1.33 -18.82 11.34
N LYS A 57 1.76 -18.28 12.49
CA LYS A 57 1.15 -17.10 13.09
C LYS A 57 2.22 -16.05 13.32
N PHE A 58 2.01 -14.88 12.74
CA PHE A 58 2.86 -13.72 12.98
C PHE A 58 2.15 -12.78 13.93
N LYS A 59 2.86 -12.31 14.95
CA LYS A 59 2.28 -11.39 15.92
C LYS A 59 1.99 -10.04 15.25
N LEU A 60 0.81 -9.51 15.47
CA LEU A 60 0.44 -8.17 15.05
C LEU A 60 0.53 -7.24 16.26
N SER A 61 1.01 -6.04 16.00
CA SER A 61 0.94 -4.97 16.99
C SER A 61 -0.45 -4.35 17.03
N PRO A 62 -0.84 -3.74 18.17
CA PRO A 62 -2.11 -3.02 18.26
C PRO A 62 -2.15 -1.85 17.27
N PHE A 63 -3.36 -1.58 16.77
CA PHE A 63 -3.65 -0.35 16.06
C PHE A 63 -3.92 0.76 17.06
N ASP A 64 -3.13 1.83 17.00
CA ASP A 64 -3.23 2.97 17.87
C ASP A 64 -3.35 4.26 17.05
N ILE A 65 -3.92 5.28 17.68
CA ILE A 65 -3.93 6.65 17.15
C ILE A 65 -3.06 7.48 18.09
N LEU A 66 -1.93 7.94 17.57
CA LEU A 66 -0.99 8.80 18.29
C LEU A 66 -1.40 10.25 18.10
N HIS A 67 -1.45 11.03 19.18
CA HIS A 67 -1.75 12.46 19.14
C HIS A 67 -0.53 13.29 19.53
N PHE A 68 -0.18 14.24 18.67
CA PHE A 68 0.94 15.16 18.85
C PHE A 68 0.49 16.62 18.78
N ASP A 69 0.90 17.43 19.75
CA ASP A 69 0.56 18.85 19.78
C ASP A 69 1.45 19.71 18.89
N ASN A 70 2.65 19.21 18.52
CA ASN A 70 3.59 19.94 17.68
C ASN A 70 4.50 18.94 16.94
N ILE A 71 4.35 18.92 15.61
CA ILE A 71 5.21 18.14 14.73
C ILE A 71 5.73 19.00 13.58
N GLU A 72 6.82 18.56 12.99
CA GLU A 72 7.38 19.11 11.77
C GLU A 72 7.09 18.14 10.61
N ILE A 73 6.50 18.66 9.54
CA ILE A 73 6.13 17.91 8.33
C ILE A 73 7.06 18.34 7.20
N VAL A 74 7.74 17.38 6.57
CA VAL A 74 8.48 17.60 5.32
C VAL A 74 7.50 17.50 4.16
N THR A 75 7.16 18.64 3.57
CA THR A 75 6.09 18.73 2.55
C THR A 75 6.48 18.09 1.22
N THR A 76 7.76 17.92 0.92
CA THR A 76 8.24 17.32 -0.34
C THR A 76 8.42 15.81 -0.29
N SER A 77 8.42 15.23 0.90
CA SER A 77 8.64 13.78 1.06
C SER A 77 7.66 13.11 2.00
N GLY A 78 6.71 13.86 2.57
CA GLY A 78 5.66 13.32 3.43
C GLY A 78 6.16 12.71 4.73
N GLY A 79 7.26 13.22 5.30
CA GLY A 79 7.72 12.79 6.62
C GLY A 79 7.17 13.63 7.77
N ALA A 80 6.71 12.99 8.84
CA ALA A 80 6.37 13.64 10.11
C ALA A 80 7.43 13.41 11.20
N PHE A 81 7.79 14.48 11.91
CA PHE A 81 8.85 14.50 12.91
C PHE A 81 8.38 15.13 14.22
N SER A 82 8.72 14.51 15.35
CA SER A 82 8.63 15.13 16.68
C SER A 82 10.03 15.17 17.29
N ASN A 83 10.44 16.34 17.77
CA ASN A 83 11.76 16.55 18.41
C ASN A 83 12.94 16.02 17.57
N GLY A 84 12.88 16.20 16.25
CA GLY A 84 13.93 15.74 15.33
C GLY A 84 13.93 14.25 15.01
N LYS A 85 12.98 13.48 15.53
CA LYS A 85 12.82 12.06 15.23
C LYS A 85 11.59 11.84 14.38
N ILE A 86 11.72 11.03 13.34
CA ILE A 86 10.58 10.56 12.56
C ILE A 86 9.64 9.75 13.47
N ILE A 87 8.34 10.03 13.40
CA ILE A 87 7.30 9.46 14.27
C ILE A 87 6.29 8.61 13.51
N GLN A 88 6.62 8.25 12.28
CA GLN A 88 5.71 7.66 11.34
C GLN A 88 6.21 6.30 10.87
N GLU A 89 5.27 5.38 10.67
CA GLU A 89 5.51 4.05 10.13
C GLU A 89 5.34 4.07 8.62
N ASN A 90 6.33 3.58 7.90
CA ASN A 90 6.28 3.36 6.46
C ASN A 90 6.17 1.86 6.16
N THR A 91 6.22 1.53 4.87
CA THR A 91 6.14 0.17 4.35
C THR A 91 7.30 -0.73 4.77
N GLY A 92 8.40 -0.20 5.31
CA GLY A 92 9.59 -0.93 5.75
C GLY A 92 9.84 -0.90 7.27
N GLY A 93 8.89 -0.38 8.05
CA GLY A 93 8.93 -0.35 9.52
C GLY A 93 8.89 1.07 10.12
N PHE A 94 9.00 1.14 11.45
CA PHE A 94 9.01 2.41 12.17
C PHE A 94 10.40 3.07 12.13
N GLY A 95 10.43 4.37 11.79
CA GLY A 95 11.57 5.23 12.08
C GLY A 95 12.80 5.08 11.19
N ASN A 96 12.81 4.14 10.23
CA ASN A 96 13.90 3.98 9.28
C ASN A 96 13.48 4.45 7.88
N HIS A 97 13.76 5.71 7.57
CA HIS A 97 13.55 6.24 6.22
C HIS A 97 14.70 7.17 5.85
N GLY A 98 15.78 6.58 5.31
CA GLY A 98 17.00 7.31 4.95
C GLY A 98 16.72 8.55 4.09
N PHE A 99 15.89 8.41 3.04
CA PHE A 99 15.47 9.52 2.18
C PHE A 99 14.71 10.63 2.93
N VAL A 100 13.70 10.29 3.74
CA VAL A 100 12.89 11.29 4.48
C VAL A 100 13.71 11.97 5.58
N ASN A 101 14.52 11.20 6.32
CA ASN A 101 15.47 11.73 7.31
C ASN A 101 16.51 12.65 6.67
N HIS A 102 17.04 12.28 5.50
CA HIS A 102 17.97 13.12 4.74
C HIS A 102 17.32 14.45 4.35
N ASN A 103 16.12 14.43 3.76
CA ASN A 103 15.40 15.65 3.38
C ASN A 103 15.11 16.54 4.60
N TYR A 104 14.64 15.96 5.70
CA TYR A 104 14.39 16.69 6.94
C TYR A 104 15.66 17.39 7.47
N ASN A 105 16.75 16.64 7.63
CA ASN A 105 18.02 17.18 8.11
C ASN A 105 18.57 18.24 7.15
N PHE A 106 18.45 18.01 5.85
CA PHE A 106 18.84 18.97 4.83
C PHE A 106 18.09 20.30 4.99
N TYR A 107 16.75 20.30 5.01
CA TYR A 107 15.95 21.53 5.16
C TYR A 107 16.17 22.21 6.52
N LYS A 108 16.33 21.43 7.59
CA LYS A 108 16.61 21.95 8.94
C LYS A 108 17.98 22.63 9.02
N ASN A 109 19.01 22.05 8.40
CA ASN A 109 20.35 22.67 8.36
C ASN A 109 20.42 23.84 7.40
N LEU A 110 19.67 23.79 6.29
CA LEU A 110 19.64 24.88 5.32
C LEU A 110 18.95 26.14 5.88
N SER A 111 17.84 25.96 6.62
CA SER A 111 17.16 27.08 7.30
C SER A 111 18.04 27.80 8.33
N LYS A 112 18.93 27.07 9.01
CA LYS A 112 19.93 27.64 9.93
C LYS A 112 21.03 28.44 9.23
N ARG A 113 21.34 28.11 7.97
CA ARG A 113 22.42 28.73 7.18
C ARG A 113 21.93 29.83 6.26
N PHE A 114 20.71 30.34 6.44
CA PHE A 114 20.09 31.34 5.56
C PHE A 114 20.19 30.97 4.07
N PHE A 115 19.99 29.68 3.75
CA PHE A 115 20.02 29.15 2.38
C PHE A 115 21.37 29.22 1.64
N ILE A 116 22.49 29.30 2.35
CA ILE A 116 23.84 29.22 1.74
C ILE A 116 24.20 27.74 1.47
N PRO A 117 24.32 27.30 0.20
CA PRO A 117 24.69 25.93 -0.15
C PRO A 117 26.20 25.69 0.02
N LEU A 118 26.60 24.49 0.48
CA LEU A 118 28.01 24.08 0.63
C LEU A 118 28.51 23.18 -0.50
N ASN A 119 27.62 22.63 -1.32
CA ASN A 119 27.99 21.78 -2.45
C ASN A 119 26.94 21.86 -3.56
N ALA A 120 27.24 21.25 -4.71
CA ALA A 120 26.38 21.28 -5.90
C ALA A 120 24.97 20.68 -5.66
N ALA A 121 24.88 19.61 -4.85
CA ALA A 121 23.60 19.00 -4.51
C ALA A 121 22.73 19.95 -3.67
N GLU A 122 23.31 20.63 -2.69
CA GLU A 122 22.62 21.67 -1.91
C GLU A 122 22.23 22.87 -2.76
N CYS A 123 23.09 23.30 -3.68
CA CYS A 123 22.82 24.41 -4.60
C CYS A 123 21.56 24.12 -5.45
N LYS A 124 21.46 22.91 -6.01
CA LYS A 124 20.26 22.47 -6.74
C LYS A 124 18.99 22.55 -5.89
N GLN A 125 19.08 22.22 -4.61
CA GLN A 125 17.94 22.28 -3.68
C GLN A 125 17.60 23.71 -3.25
N VAL A 126 18.60 24.57 -3.04
CA VAL A 126 18.39 26.02 -2.80
C VAL A 126 17.68 26.65 -3.99
N ILE A 127 18.12 26.35 -5.22
CA ILE A 127 17.44 26.80 -6.44
C ILE A 127 15.99 26.34 -6.44
N LYS A 128 15.71 25.07 -6.12
CA LYS A 128 14.32 24.58 -5.99
C LYS A 128 13.51 25.37 -4.96
N ILE A 129 14.10 25.71 -3.81
CA ILE A 129 13.43 26.52 -2.78
C ILE A 129 13.15 27.93 -3.28
N LEU A 130 14.12 28.59 -3.92
CA LEU A 130 13.93 29.91 -4.51
C LEU A 130 12.84 29.88 -5.58
N LEU A 131 12.90 28.90 -6.50
CA LEU A 131 11.85 28.66 -7.48
C LEU A 131 10.50 28.42 -6.80
N SER A 132 10.47 27.74 -5.66
CA SER A 132 9.24 27.55 -4.89
C SER A 132 8.68 28.83 -4.28
N LEU A 133 9.54 29.75 -3.85
CA LEU A 133 9.12 31.01 -3.26
C LEU A 133 8.50 31.92 -4.33
N PHE A 134 9.08 31.93 -5.53
CA PHE A 134 8.63 32.76 -6.65
C PHE A 134 7.49 32.13 -7.47
N PHE A 135 7.55 30.81 -7.70
CA PHE A 135 6.66 30.09 -8.62
C PHE A 135 5.82 29.00 -7.95
N GLY A 136 6.02 28.75 -6.65
CA GLY A 136 5.22 27.77 -5.92
C GLY A 136 3.78 28.24 -5.73
N GLY A 137 2.82 27.36 -6.03
CA GLY A 137 1.42 27.61 -5.73
C GLY A 137 1.18 27.68 -4.22
N GLU A 138 0.19 28.46 -3.77
CA GLU A 138 -0.33 28.23 -2.41
C GLU A 138 -0.90 26.82 -2.35
N GLN A 139 -0.24 25.93 -1.61
CA GLN A 139 -0.97 24.81 -0.99
C GLN A 139 -2.10 25.45 -0.19
N ARG A 140 -3.33 24.92 -0.31
CA ARG A 140 -4.52 25.45 0.38
C ARG A 140 -4.10 25.89 1.77
N LYS A 141 -4.20 27.21 2.06
CA LYS A 141 -3.93 27.72 3.39
C LYS A 141 -4.81 26.92 4.34
N LEU A 142 -4.20 26.22 5.30
CA LEU A 142 -4.91 25.70 6.46
C LEU A 142 -5.61 26.92 7.07
N LYS A 143 -6.91 27.07 6.84
CA LYS A 143 -7.64 28.35 7.07
C LYS A 143 -7.74 28.73 8.55
N ASN A 144 -7.11 28.01 9.46
CA ASN A 144 -7.03 28.33 10.88
C ASN A 144 -5.95 27.51 11.57
N ASN A 145 -5.47 27.93 12.74
CA ASN A 145 -4.60 27.13 13.62
C ASN A 145 -5.39 26.14 14.51
N LYS A 146 -6.69 25.96 14.24
CA LYS A 146 -7.62 25.09 15.00
C LYS A 146 -7.98 23.72 14.39
N PRO A 147 -7.78 23.39 13.10
CA PRO A 147 -8.24 22.10 12.58
C PRO A 147 -7.37 20.99 13.17
N LYS A 148 -8.02 19.91 13.58
CA LYS A 148 -7.33 18.65 13.86
C LYS A 148 -6.84 18.10 12.52
N ILE A 149 -5.60 17.63 12.49
CA ILE A 149 -4.97 17.15 11.26
C ILE A 149 -4.82 15.65 11.39
N LEU A 150 -5.36 14.90 10.43
CA LEU A 150 -5.04 13.49 10.26
C LEU A 150 -3.89 13.40 9.26
N TYR A 151 -2.71 13.05 9.76
CA TYR A 151 -1.51 12.93 8.95
C TYR A 151 -1.26 11.47 8.58
N HIS A 152 -1.00 11.24 7.30
CA HIS A 152 -0.81 9.92 6.74
C HIS A 152 0.57 9.79 6.04
N SER A 153 1.01 8.55 5.90
CA SER A 153 2.33 8.13 5.42
C SER A 153 2.65 8.53 3.97
N PRO A 154 3.94 8.68 3.56
CA PRO A 154 4.39 9.20 2.26
C PRO A 154 4.19 8.27 1.08
N ASN A 155 3.78 7.02 1.29
CA ASN A 155 3.83 5.98 0.26
C ASN A 155 2.48 5.80 -0.46
N TRP A 156 1.87 6.91 -0.88
CA TRP A 156 0.66 6.92 -1.73
C TRP A 156 1.04 6.86 -3.21
N ASP A 157 2.15 6.20 -3.54
CA ASP A 157 2.74 6.22 -4.87
C ASP A 157 2.51 4.93 -5.65
N CYS A 158 1.90 3.90 -5.04
CA CYS A 158 1.45 2.72 -5.75
C CYS A 158 0.21 2.04 -5.15
N PHE A 159 -0.47 1.25 -5.99
CA PHE A 159 -1.78 0.66 -5.69
C PHE A 159 -1.75 -0.28 -4.49
N SER A 160 -0.66 -1.05 -4.36
CA SER A 160 -0.47 -1.99 -3.28
C SER A 160 -0.36 -1.29 -1.92
N HIS A 161 0.51 -0.29 -1.81
CA HIS A 161 0.67 0.46 -0.57
C HIS A 161 -0.61 1.22 -0.23
N PHE A 162 -1.22 1.88 -1.21
CA PHE A 162 -2.45 2.61 -0.94
C PHE A 162 -3.60 1.68 -0.52
N SER A 163 -3.92 0.64 -1.29
CA SER A 163 -5.11 -0.18 -1.04
C SER A 163 -4.97 -1.07 0.18
N PHE A 164 -3.76 -1.55 0.50
CA PHE A 164 -3.57 -2.57 1.54
C PHE A 164 -2.91 -2.03 2.82
N GLU A 165 -2.42 -0.80 2.80
CA GLU A 165 -1.77 -0.20 3.96
C GLU A 165 -2.39 1.16 4.30
N GLU A 166 -2.48 2.07 3.33
CA GLU A 166 -2.84 3.46 3.62
C GLU A 166 -4.35 3.67 3.76
N PHE A 167 -5.15 3.22 2.80
CA PHE A 167 -6.60 3.34 2.85
C PHE A 167 -7.22 2.56 4.02
N PRO A 168 -6.81 1.31 4.34
CA PRO A 168 -7.31 0.63 5.52
C PRO A 168 -6.95 1.33 6.82
N ARG A 169 -5.74 1.91 6.91
CA ARG A 169 -5.28 2.68 8.08
C ARG A 169 -6.09 3.96 8.24
N LEU A 170 -6.32 4.69 7.15
CA LEU A 170 -7.15 5.89 7.12
C LEU A 170 -8.60 5.58 7.56
N LEU A 171 -9.22 4.58 6.95
CA LEU A 171 -10.59 4.17 7.29
C LEU A 171 -10.69 3.71 8.75
N ALA A 172 -9.71 2.93 9.23
CA ALA A 172 -9.65 2.50 10.63
C ALA A 172 -9.56 3.70 11.58
N CYS A 173 -8.73 4.69 11.25
CA CYS A 173 -8.56 5.90 12.05
C CYS A 173 -9.86 6.71 12.11
N LEU A 174 -10.51 6.97 10.97
CA LEU A 174 -11.77 7.73 10.93
C LEU A 174 -12.87 7.04 11.74
N LYS A 175 -13.01 5.71 11.59
CA LYS A 175 -13.97 4.92 12.39
C LYS A 175 -13.68 4.99 13.88
N ALA A 176 -12.41 4.89 14.28
CA ALA A 176 -12.01 4.95 15.68
C ALA A 176 -12.22 6.34 16.29
N LEU A 177 -11.91 7.41 15.56
CA LEU A 177 -12.19 8.79 15.96
C LEU A 177 -13.68 9.04 16.13
N TYR A 178 -14.51 8.55 15.19
CA TYR A 178 -15.97 8.66 15.27
C TYR A 178 -16.55 7.89 16.46
N ALA A 179 -16.04 6.69 16.71
CA ALA A 179 -16.44 5.85 17.84
C ALA A 179 -15.86 6.31 19.19
N LYS A 180 -15.16 7.45 19.26
CA LYS A 180 -14.48 7.97 20.46
C LYS A 180 -13.57 6.93 21.12
N SER A 181 -12.79 6.23 20.30
CA SER A 181 -11.81 5.24 20.76
C SER A 181 -10.60 5.91 21.40
N LYS A 182 -9.93 5.20 22.33
CA LYS A 182 -8.77 5.71 23.07
C LYS A 182 -7.69 6.27 22.13
N ILE A 183 -7.17 7.44 22.49
CA ILE A 183 -6.06 8.11 21.80
C ILE A 183 -4.86 8.12 22.74
N ILE A 184 -3.68 7.80 22.20
CA ILE A 184 -2.43 7.81 22.95
C ILE A 184 -1.78 9.18 22.74
N HIS A 185 -1.62 9.94 23.82
CA HIS A 185 -0.95 11.21 23.75
C HIS A 185 0.57 11.02 23.84
N MET A 186 1.29 11.61 22.90
CA MET A 186 2.74 11.54 22.82
C MET A 186 3.32 12.83 23.39
N GLY A 187 3.95 12.73 24.56
CA GLY A 187 4.61 13.87 25.20
C GLY A 187 5.83 14.37 24.42
N GLY A 188 6.48 15.43 24.92
CA GLY A 188 7.73 15.93 24.37
C GLY A 188 8.87 14.91 24.48
N GLY A 189 8.96 13.98 23.53
CA GLY A 189 9.85 12.82 23.52
C GLY A 189 9.01 11.55 23.34
N ASN A 190 9.53 10.52 22.67
CA ASN A 190 8.80 9.27 22.33
C ASN A 190 8.32 8.43 23.55
N LYS A 191 8.12 9.03 24.73
CA LYS A 191 7.47 8.42 25.89
C LYS A 191 5.98 8.72 25.84
N GLU A 192 5.19 7.65 25.92
CA GLU A 192 3.75 7.74 26.12
C GLU A 192 3.47 8.49 27.42
N SER A 193 2.72 9.59 27.34
CA SER A 193 2.50 10.47 28.50
C SER A 193 1.18 10.17 29.22
N SER A 194 0.15 9.73 28.49
CA SER A 194 -1.15 9.29 29.03
C SER A 194 -2.12 8.84 27.93
N THR A 195 -3.14 8.03 28.28
CA THR A 195 -4.33 7.85 27.46
C THR A 195 -5.33 8.94 27.78
N LEU A 196 -5.75 9.72 26.78
CA LEU A 196 -6.76 10.77 26.94
C LEU A 196 -8.12 10.30 26.45
N GLU A 197 -9.20 10.88 27.00
CA GLU A 197 -10.51 10.82 26.36
C GLU A 197 -10.43 11.46 24.98
N THR A 198 -11.09 10.84 23.99
CA THR A 198 -11.09 11.32 22.61
C THR A 198 -11.76 12.69 22.54
N PRO A 199 -11.03 13.76 22.20
CA PRO A 199 -11.64 15.08 22.12
C PRO A 199 -12.62 15.12 20.95
N GLU A 200 -13.76 15.79 21.11
CA GLU A 200 -14.81 15.86 20.07
C GLU A 200 -14.24 16.25 18.70
N ILE A 201 -14.42 15.38 17.71
CA ILE A 201 -13.88 15.55 16.36
C ILE A 201 -14.96 16.16 15.48
N ASP A 202 -14.75 17.40 15.06
CA ASP A 202 -15.52 18.00 13.99
C ASP A 202 -14.99 17.53 12.63
N PHE A 203 -15.69 16.58 12.01
CA PHE A 203 -15.33 16.02 10.70
C PHE A 203 -15.51 17.01 9.54
N ASP A 204 -16.30 18.08 9.70
CA ASP A 204 -16.39 19.16 8.70
C ASP A 204 -15.10 19.98 8.63
N ASN A 205 -14.32 19.98 9.70
CA ASN A 205 -13.06 20.71 9.82
C ASN A 205 -11.82 19.79 9.92
N LEU A 206 -12.00 18.46 9.87
CA LEU A 206 -10.90 17.50 9.85
C LEU A 206 -10.19 17.55 8.50
N ILE A 207 -8.87 17.76 8.53
CA ILE A 207 -8.02 17.84 7.33
C ILE A 207 -7.22 16.56 7.20
N ILE A 208 -7.24 15.95 6.01
CA ILE A 208 -6.34 14.85 5.65
C ILE A 208 -5.19 15.40 4.83
N ILE A 209 -3.97 15.17 5.28
CA ILE A 209 -2.77 15.45 4.49
C ILE A 209 -2.28 14.15 3.89
N ALA A 210 -2.34 14.09 2.55
CA ALA A 210 -1.91 12.97 1.75
C ALA A 210 -0.72 13.39 0.88
N PRO A 211 0.52 13.06 1.28
CA PRO A 211 1.69 13.18 0.41
C PRO A 211 1.58 12.22 -0.79
N ILE A 212 1.40 12.76 -2.00
CA ILE A 212 1.17 11.96 -3.20
C ILE A 212 2.15 12.41 -4.28
N ARG A 213 3.03 11.52 -4.72
CA ARG A 213 3.81 11.79 -5.93
C ARG A 213 2.87 11.77 -7.12
N ASN A 214 2.91 12.81 -7.97
CA ASN A 214 2.08 12.82 -9.18
C ASN A 214 2.33 11.52 -9.95
N SER A 215 1.31 10.69 -10.02
CA SER A 215 1.36 9.43 -10.71
C SER A 215 0.01 9.25 -11.37
N TRP A 216 0.00 8.69 -12.57
CA TRP A 216 -1.24 8.34 -13.29
C TRP A 216 -2.20 7.53 -12.40
N GLN A 217 -1.59 6.73 -11.53
CA GLN A 217 -2.16 5.98 -10.43
C GLN A 217 -3.04 6.77 -9.44
N PHE A 218 -2.73 8.05 -9.18
CA PHE A 218 -3.54 8.89 -8.28
C PHE A 218 -4.99 9.02 -8.78
N ASN A 219 -5.16 9.44 -10.03
CA ASN A 219 -6.49 9.59 -10.62
C ASN A 219 -7.17 8.24 -10.83
N GLN A 220 -6.38 7.19 -11.01
CA GLN A 220 -6.90 5.90 -11.41
C GLN A 220 -7.45 5.04 -10.26
N TYR A 221 -6.99 5.25 -9.02
CA TYR A 221 -7.49 4.49 -7.86
C TYR A 221 -7.43 5.24 -6.53
N ILE A 222 -6.40 6.06 -6.29
CA ILE A 222 -6.25 6.75 -4.99
C ILE A 222 -7.38 7.74 -4.78
N TYR A 223 -7.53 8.68 -5.70
CA TYR A 223 -8.54 9.72 -5.62
C TYR A 223 -9.96 9.15 -5.62
N PRO A 224 -10.34 8.21 -6.52
CA PRO A 224 -11.61 7.50 -6.42
C PRO A 224 -11.87 6.89 -5.04
N ALA A 225 -10.92 6.14 -4.48
CA ALA A 225 -11.09 5.57 -3.14
C ALA A 225 -11.27 6.65 -2.06
N LEU A 226 -10.56 7.79 -2.15
CA LEU A 226 -10.78 8.90 -1.23
C LEU A 226 -12.17 9.52 -1.33
N LEU A 227 -12.75 9.60 -2.54
CA LEU A 227 -14.11 10.12 -2.72
C LEU A 227 -15.14 9.32 -1.89
N SER A 228 -14.91 8.01 -1.70
CA SER A 228 -15.78 7.18 -0.83
C SER A 228 -15.83 7.64 0.65
N LEU A 229 -14.89 8.48 1.07
CA LEU A 229 -14.81 9.08 2.41
C LEU A 229 -15.30 10.53 2.45
N THR A 230 -15.86 11.05 1.35
CA THR A 230 -16.31 12.44 1.26
C THR A 230 -17.81 12.57 1.41
N LYS A 231 -18.29 13.65 2.03
CA LYS A 231 -19.73 13.91 2.21
C LYS A 231 -20.44 14.09 0.87
N GLU A 232 -19.74 14.68 -0.09
CA GLU A 232 -20.24 15.00 -1.42
C GLU A 232 -20.54 13.74 -2.25
N HIS A 233 -19.84 12.64 -1.99
CA HIS A 233 -20.00 11.38 -2.72
C HIS A 233 -20.60 10.26 -1.88
N ASN A 234 -20.47 10.31 -0.55
CA ASN A 234 -20.97 9.31 0.38
C ASN A 234 -21.68 9.98 1.58
N PRO A 235 -22.84 10.63 1.36
CA PRO A 235 -23.52 11.43 2.39
C PRO A 235 -23.99 10.61 3.60
N ASN A 236 -24.14 9.30 3.44
CA ASN A 236 -24.57 8.38 4.50
C ASN A 236 -23.41 7.87 5.36
N CYS A 237 -22.16 8.19 5.01
CA CYS A 237 -21.01 7.79 5.80
C CYS A 237 -20.86 8.72 7.01
N PRO A 238 -20.99 8.21 8.25
CA PRO A 238 -21.13 9.05 9.44
C PRO A 238 -19.83 9.79 9.84
N PHE A 239 -18.69 9.35 9.31
CA PHE A 239 -17.37 9.96 9.50
C PHE A 239 -16.81 10.53 8.19
N ALA A 240 -17.69 10.81 7.22
CA ALA A 240 -17.29 11.46 5.99
C ALA A 240 -16.77 12.88 6.26
N ILE A 241 -15.70 13.23 5.58
CA ILE A 241 -15.09 14.56 5.61
C ILE A 241 -15.52 15.36 4.36
N ARG A 242 -15.26 16.66 4.35
CA ARG A 242 -15.45 17.44 3.11
C ARG A 242 -14.36 17.08 2.12
N GLN A 243 -14.72 16.91 0.85
CA GLN A 243 -13.76 16.66 -0.22
C GLN A 243 -12.68 17.75 -0.28
N GLU A 244 -13.04 18.99 0.03
CA GLU A 244 -12.09 20.11 0.05
C GLU A 244 -11.03 20.04 1.18
N ASN A 245 -11.26 19.21 2.19
CA ASN A 245 -10.32 19.00 3.29
C ASN A 245 -9.30 17.89 3.00
N ILE A 246 -9.38 17.25 1.84
CA ILE A 246 -8.35 16.31 1.37
C ILE A 246 -7.26 17.11 0.67
N ILE A 247 -6.13 17.26 1.34
CA ILE A 247 -4.96 17.97 0.80
C ILE A 247 -4.00 16.94 0.24
N CYS A 248 -4.04 16.78 -1.08
CA CYS A 248 -3.06 16.01 -1.83
C CYS A 248 -1.81 16.87 -2.06
N VAL A 249 -0.72 16.56 -1.37
CA VAL A 249 0.55 17.24 -1.53
C VAL A 249 1.28 16.61 -2.71
N ASN A 250 1.22 17.28 -3.86
CA ASN A 250 1.78 16.81 -5.11
C ASN A 250 3.15 17.44 -5.40
N ASP A 251 4.17 16.61 -5.61
CA ASP A 251 5.55 17.00 -5.99
C ASP A 251 5.64 17.88 -7.25
N ALA A 252 4.64 17.82 -8.14
CA ALA A 252 4.64 18.60 -9.39
C ALA A 252 4.61 20.11 -9.16
N LYS A 253 4.10 20.57 -8.00
CA LYS A 253 4.15 21.98 -7.60
C LYS A 253 5.05 22.12 -6.38
N ILE A 254 6.13 22.88 -6.55
CA ILE A 254 7.09 23.09 -5.45
C ILE A 254 6.36 23.81 -4.28
N PRO A 255 6.40 23.25 -3.06
CA PRO A 255 5.64 23.80 -1.94
C PRO A 255 6.31 25.05 -1.37
N LYS A 256 5.56 26.15 -1.19
CA LYS A 256 6.05 27.42 -0.62
C LYS A 256 6.88 27.25 0.66
N LYS A 257 6.60 26.22 1.47
CA LYS A 257 7.42 25.82 2.62
C LYS A 257 7.79 24.34 2.51
N MET A 258 9.08 24.04 2.63
CA MET A 258 9.62 22.66 2.63
C MET A 258 9.43 21.95 3.97
N LEU A 259 9.40 22.73 5.06
CA LEU A 259 9.15 22.26 6.41
C LEU A 259 8.00 23.08 7.00
N SER A 260 6.94 22.39 7.41
CA SER A 260 5.75 23.00 8.00
C SER A 260 5.56 22.51 9.43
N LYS A 261 5.22 23.40 10.35
CA LYS A 261 4.80 23.01 11.70
C LYS A 261 3.30 22.78 11.73
N ALA A 262 2.88 21.72 12.41
CA ALA A 262 1.49 21.36 12.56
C ALA A 262 1.22 21.00 14.03
N ASN A 263 0.06 21.44 14.53
CA ASN A 263 -0.41 21.15 15.87
C ASN A 263 -1.67 20.27 15.80
N ASN A 264 -1.98 19.58 16.89
CA ASN A 264 -3.15 18.68 17.01
C ASN A 264 -3.20 17.63 15.89
N VAL A 265 -2.10 16.89 15.72
CA VAL A 265 -1.95 15.91 14.65
C VAL A 265 -2.18 14.50 15.17
N PHE A 266 -3.12 13.80 14.54
CA PHE A 266 -3.30 12.38 14.70
C PHE A 266 -2.47 11.61 13.67
N ILE A 267 -1.72 10.62 14.16
CA ILE A 267 -0.93 9.71 13.34
C ILE A 267 -1.33 8.27 13.71
N PRO A 268 -2.04 7.56 12.82
CA PRO A 268 -2.37 6.17 13.05
C PRO A 268 -1.15 5.25 12.87
N THR A 269 -1.01 4.22 13.71
CA THR A 269 -0.03 3.14 13.48
C THR A 269 -0.47 2.23 12.33
N GLN A 270 0.45 1.42 11.82
CA GLN A 270 0.16 0.53 10.70
C GLN A 270 -0.91 -0.51 11.05
N VAL A 271 -1.75 -0.83 10.07
CA VAL A 271 -2.73 -1.93 10.13
C VAL A 271 -2.36 -3.07 9.20
N LYS A 272 -1.12 -3.09 8.72
CA LYS A 272 -0.65 -4.03 7.71
C LYS A 272 -0.87 -5.47 8.15
N CYS A 273 -1.33 -6.30 7.22
CA CYS A 273 -1.72 -7.70 7.44
C CYS A 273 -2.82 -7.94 8.49
N ASN A 274 -3.41 -6.89 9.08
CA ASN A 274 -4.49 -7.06 10.05
C ASN A 274 -5.83 -7.23 9.33
N LYS A 275 -6.34 -8.47 9.34
CA LYS A 275 -7.56 -8.88 8.64
C LYS A 275 -8.76 -8.01 8.98
N LYS A 276 -8.94 -7.61 10.23
CA LYS A 276 -10.05 -6.73 10.65
C LYS A 276 -10.10 -5.45 9.82
N TYR A 277 -8.96 -4.78 9.66
CA TYR A 277 -8.89 -3.48 9.00
C TYR A 277 -8.88 -3.63 7.48
N LEU A 278 -8.09 -4.56 6.94
CA LEU A 278 -7.99 -4.79 5.50
C LEU A 278 -9.31 -5.29 4.90
N VAL A 279 -9.94 -6.30 5.51
CA VAL A 279 -11.25 -6.79 5.03
C VAL A 279 -12.32 -5.71 5.17
N SER A 280 -12.32 -4.95 6.27
CA SER A 280 -13.25 -3.83 6.42
C SER A 280 -13.06 -2.77 5.32
N ALA A 281 -11.83 -2.51 4.90
CA ALA A 281 -11.54 -1.50 3.89
C ALA A 281 -11.93 -1.95 2.49
N MET A 282 -11.59 -3.18 2.10
CA MET A 282 -12.00 -3.76 0.83
C MET A 282 -13.52 -3.89 0.74
N LYS A 283 -14.18 -4.29 1.84
CA LYS A 283 -15.65 -4.35 1.93
C LYS A 283 -16.27 -2.97 1.74
N PHE A 284 -15.74 -1.95 2.42
CA PHE A 284 -16.24 -0.58 2.31
C PHE A 284 -16.17 -0.06 0.86
N LEU A 285 -15.03 -0.26 0.18
CA LEU A 285 -14.88 0.14 -1.22
C LEU A 285 -15.79 -0.66 -2.16
N ARG A 286 -15.95 -1.97 -1.92
CA ARG A 286 -16.91 -2.80 -2.67
C ARG A 286 -18.32 -2.26 -2.53
N GLU A 287 -18.79 -2.03 -1.32
CA GLU A 287 -20.16 -1.54 -1.07
C GLU A 287 -20.38 -0.17 -1.71
N PHE A 288 -19.39 0.73 -1.64
CA PHE A 288 -19.49 2.06 -2.23
C PHE A 288 -19.56 2.04 -3.76
N TYR A 289 -18.80 1.16 -4.42
CA TYR A 289 -18.72 1.10 -5.88
C TYR A 289 -19.59 0.02 -6.53
N TYR A 290 -20.22 -0.84 -5.74
CA TYR A 290 -21.03 -1.94 -6.25
C TYR A 290 -22.14 -1.41 -7.15
N ASP A 291 -22.21 -1.97 -8.35
CA ASP A 291 -23.24 -1.66 -9.33
C ASP A 291 -23.92 -2.96 -9.68
N GLU A 292 -25.16 -3.14 -9.25
CA GLU A 292 -25.94 -4.35 -9.50
C GLU A 292 -26.19 -4.59 -10.99
N ASN A 293 -26.24 -3.53 -11.78
CA ASN A 293 -26.48 -3.55 -13.23
C ASN A 293 -25.19 -3.65 -14.04
N PHE A 294 -24.05 -3.81 -13.37
CA PHE A 294 -22.77 -3.97 -14.04
C PHE A 294 -22.79 -5.20 -14.95
N LYS A 295 -22.45 -4.99 -16.24
CA LYS A 295 -22.37 -6.05 -17.22
C LYS A 295 -21.28 -7.05 -16.83
N ASP A 296 -21.69 -8.28 -16.52
CA ASP A 296 -20.74 -9.36 -16.25
C ASP A 296 -19.90 -9.64 -17.51
N ILE A 297 -18.59 -9.74 -17.31
CA ILE A 297 -17.63 -10.08 -18.36
C ILE A 297 -17.18 -11.53 -18.25
N GLY A 298 -17.37 -12.18 -17.11
CA GLY A 298 -16.96 -13.55 -16.82
C GLY A 298 -16.31 -13.71 -15.44
N GLU A 299 -16.30 -14.93 -14.94
CA GLU A 299 -15.82 -15.25 -13.58
C GLU A 299 -14.31 -15.59 -13.53
N ARG A 300 -13.66 -15.76 -14.68
CA ARG A 300 -12.23 -16.09 -14.79
C ARG A 300 -11.51 -14.92 -15.44
N ILE A 301 -10.71 -14.20 -14.67
CA ILE A 301 -10.07 -12.96 -15.09
C ILE A 301 -8.57 -13.15 -15.17
N TYR A 302 -7.99 -12.80 -16.31
CA TYR A 302 -6.55 -12.68 -16.47
C TYR A 302 -6.19 -11.19 -16.53
N ILE A 303 -5.37 -10.71 -15.60
CA ILE A 303 -4.81 -9.35 -15.66
C ILE A 303 -3.51 -9.43 -16.46
N SER A 304 -3.56 -8.92 -17.69
CA SER A 304 -2.38 -8.77 -18.52
C SER A 304 -1.48 -7.65 -17.99
N ARG A 305 -0.16 -7.86 -18.16
CA ARG A 305 0.86 -6.83 -17.92
C ARG A 305 1.52 -6.35 -19.21
N ALA A 306 0.97 -6.66 -20.39
CA ALA A 306 1.58 -6.30 -21.67
C ALA A 306 1.79 -4.78 -21.86
N LYS A 307 1.01 -3.93 -21.16
CA LYS A 307 1.16 -2.46 -21.19
C LYS A 307 1.87 -1.90 -19.95
N SER A 308 2.36 -2.77 -19.06
CA SER A 308 3.19 -2.35 -17.92
C SER A 308 4.61 -2.03 -18.38
N ALA A 309 5.26 -1.09 -17.71
CA ALA A 309 6.64 -0.70 -18.04
C ALA A 309 7.70 -1.81 -17.78
N LYS A 310 7.36 -2.83 -16.99
CA LYS A 310 8.27 -3.92 -16.60
C LYS A 310 7.52 -5.15 -16.11
N ARG A 311 8.23 -6.29 -16.14
CA ARG A 311 7.77 -7.61 -15.68
C ARG A 311 6.49 -8.02 -16.40
N PHE A 312 6.64 -8.47 -17.64
CA PHE A 312 5.57 -9.06 -18.45
C PHE A 312 5.94 -10.50 -18.84
N LEU A 313 5.02 -11.22 -19.49
CA LEU A 313 5.28 -12.54 -20.03
C LEU A 313 5.85 -12.42 -21.44
N SER A 314 7.02 -13.02 -21.69
CA SER A 314 7.64 -12.97 -23.02
C SER A 314 6.84 -13.74 -24.08
N ASN A 315 6.16 -14.81 -23.69
CA ASN A 315 5.26 -15.59 -24.56
C ASN A 315 3.76 -15.33 -24.27
N GLU A 316 3.39 -14.09 -23.94
CA GLU A 316 2.02 -13.75 -23.52
C GLU A 316 0.94 -14.10 -24.56
N VAL A 317 1.23 -14.03 -25.86
CA VAL A 317 0.26 -14.37 -26.92
C VAL A 317 -0.14 -15.84 -26.83
N GLU A 318 0.83 -16.74 -26.72
CA GLU A 318 0.60 -18.18 -26.57
C GLU A 318 -0.13 -18.48 -25.26
N PHE A 319 0.33 -17.85 -24.17
CA PHE A 319 -0.27 -17.97 -22.85
C PHE A 319 -1.75 -17.56 -22.83
N ARG A 320 -2.07 -16.40 -23.43
CA ARG A 320 -3.46 -15.92 -23.54
C ARG A 320 -4.31 -16.83 -24.41
N ASN A 321 -3.77 -17.36 -25.50
CA ASN A 321 -4.49 -18.31 -26.36
C ASN A 321 -4.92 -19.56 -25.58
N LEU A 322 -4.06 -20.11 -24.71
CA LEU A 322 -4.45 -21.20 -23.80
C LEU A 322 -5.60 -20.75 -22.89
N LEU A 323 -5.42 -19.64 -22.17
CA LEU A 323 -6.36 -19.20 -21.14
C LEU A 323 -7.74 -18.83 -21.72
N GLU A 324 -7.77 -18.07 -22.80
CA GLU A 324 -9.01 -17.57 -23.41
C GLU A 324 -9.77 -18.70 -24.12
N ASN A 325 -9.08 -19.54 -24.90
CA ASN A 325 -9.75 -20.55 -25.73
C ASN A 325 -10.09 -21.83 -24.97
N LYS A 326 -9.24 -22.27 -24.03
CA LYS A 326 -9.42 -23.56 -23.33
C LYS A 326 -10.02 -23.39 -21.94
N TYR A 327 -9.69 -22.31 -21.23
CA TYR A 327 -10.13 -22.08 -19.85
C TYR A 327 -11.14 -20.94 -19.74
N GLY A 328 -11.55 -20.30 -20.83
CA GLY A 328 -12.59 -19.27 -20.83
C GLY A 328 -12.25 -18.02 -20.02
N PHE A 329 -10.96 -17.73 -19.81
CA PHE A 329 -10.54 -16.49 -19.15
C PHE A 329 -10.85 -15.27 -20.00
N LYS A 330 -11.09 -14.14 -19.33
CA LYS A 330 -11.12 -12.82 -19.95
C LYS A 330 -9.89 -12.02 -19.57
N THR A 331 -9.19 -11.56 -20.60
CA THR A 331 -8.05 -10.67 -20.42
C THR A 331 -8.51 -9.25 -20.19
N ILE A 332 -7.98 -8.61 -19.14
CA ILE A 332 -8.18 -7.19 -18.87
C ILE A 332 -6.84 -6.48 -18.69
N TYR A 333 -6.85 -5.18 -18.95
CA TYR A 333 -5.75 -4.25 -18.74
C TYR A 333 -6.14 -3.30 -17.63
N MET A 334 -5.46 -3.40 -16.48
CA MET A 334 -5.84 -2.62 -15.31
C MET A 334 -5.78 -1.12 -15.58
N GLU A 335 -4.90 -0.66 -16.46
CA GLU A 335 -4.76 0.72 -16.90
C GLU A 335 -5.92 1.28 -17.72
N GLU A 336 -6.76 0.43 -18.31
CA GLU A 336 -7.82 0.87 -19.22
C GLU A 336 -9.20 0.88 -18.59
N ILE A 337 -9.31 0.40 -17.35
CA ILE A 337 -10.57 0.28 -16.63
C ILE A 337 -10.64 1.27 -15.47
N SER A 338 -11.83 1.83 -15.26
CA SER A 338 -12.08 2.74 -14.16
C SER A 338 -11.99 2.02 -12.81
N PHE A 339 -11.76 2.74 -11.72
CA PHE A 339 -11.71 2.13 -10.39
C PHE A 339 -13.03 1.42 -10.01
N LYS A 340 -14.16 2.02 -10.38
CA LYS A 340 -15.49 1.42 -10.19
C LYS A 340 -15.61 0.09 -10.93
N ASP A 341 -15.18 0.04 -12.20
CA ASP A 341 -15.27 -1.16 -13.02
C ASP A 341 -14.33 -2.25 -12.52
N LYS A 342 -13.11 -1.90 -12.08
CA LYS A 342 -12.20 -2.83 -11.40
C LYS A 342 -12.88 -3.54 -10.24
N ILE A 343 -13.50 -2.77 -9.34
CA ILE A 343 -14.18 -3.32 -8.17
C ILE A 343 -15.34 -4.22 -8.60
N ASN A 344 -16.13 -3.81 -9.60
CA ASN A 344 -17.26 -4.61 -10.06
C ASN A 344 -16.86 -5.90 -10.76
N ILE A 345 -15.79 -5.89 -11.56
CA ILE A 345 -15.21 -7.08 -12.19
C ILE A 345 -14.65 -8.02 -11.12
N LEU A 346 -13.77 -7.51 -10.25
CA LEU A 346 -13.04 -8.34 -9.28
C LEU A 346 -13.96 -8.91 -8.20
N SER A 347 -14.99 -8.17 -7.78
CA SER A 347 -15.97 -8.68 -6.80
C SER A 347 -16.87 -9.81 -7.34
N ARG A 348 -16.87 -10.03 -8.65
CA ARG A 348 -17.59 -11.13 -9.33
C ARG A 348 -16.66 -12.26 -9.78
N ALA A 349 -15.36 -12.00 -9.90
CA ALA A 349 -14.38 -13.02 -10.28
C ALA A 349 -14.31 -14.17 -9.25
N LYS A 350 -14.28 -15.40 -9.75
CA LYS A 350 -14.01 -16.63 -9.00
C LYS A 350 -12.55 -17.08 -9.11
N VAL A 351 -11.90 -16.76 -10.22
CA VAL A 351 -10.48 -17.01 -10.44
C VAL A 351 -9.84 -15.76 -11.01
N LEU A 352 -8.79 -15.28 -10.35
CA LEU A 352 -7.94 -14.20 -10.84
C LEU A 352 -6.56 -14.78 -11.16
N LEU A 353 -6.06 -14.55 -12.37
CA LEU A 353 -4.70 -14.93 -12.76
C LEU A 353 -3.92 -13.68 -13.17
N SER A 354 -2.69 -13.55 -12.70
CA SER A 354 -1.77 -12.53 -13.21
C SER A 354 -0.32 -12.89 -12.88
N ILE A 355 0.61 -12.11 -13.40
CA ILE A 355 1.97 -12.09 -12.88
C ILE A 355 1.95 -11.44 -11.48
N ASP A 356 2.77 -11.97 -10.58
CA ASP A 356 2.86 -11.56 -9.18
C ASP A 356 3.30 -10.08 -9.01
N GLY A 357 3.00 -9.54 -7.83
CA GLY A 357 3.14 -8.14 -7.43
C GLY A 357 1.82 -7.36 -7.48
N THR A 358 1.87 -6.09 -7.86
CA THR A 358 0.72 -5.17 -7.71
C THR A 358 -0.52 -5.59 -8.48
N SER A 359 -0.36 -6.29 -9.60
CA SER A 359 -1.47 -6.78 -10.43
C SER A 359 -2.27 -7.86 -9.72
N ILE A 360 -1.62 -8.92 -9.21
CA ILE A 360 -2.34 -10.03 -8.56
C ILE A 360 -3.03 -9.59 -7.26
N MET A 361 -2.45 -8.65 -6.52
CA MET A 361 -3.02 -8.14 -5.26
C MET A 361 -4.45 -7.60 -5.38
N ASN A 362 -4.92 -7.29 -6.58
CA ASN A 362 -6.33 -6.97 -6.84
C ASN A 362 -7.32 -8.05 -6.34
N TYR A 363 -6.87 -9.26 -6.03
CA TYR A 363 -7.68 -10.27 -5.34
C TYR A 363 -8.29 -9.78 -4.02
N GLY A 364 -7.76 -8.73 -3.39
CA GLY A 364 -8.38 -8.13 -2.19
C GLY A 364 -9.83 -7.67 -2.39
N TYR A 365 -10.21 -7.38 -3.64
CA TYR A 365 -11.58 -7.03 -4.00
C TYR A 365 -12.45 -8.24 -4.35
N MET A 366 -11.90 -9.45 -4.43
CA MET A 366 -12.68 -10.68 -4.66
C MET A 366 -13.46 -11.10 -3.42
N LYS A 367 -14.41 -12.02 -3.62
CA LYS A 367 -15.16 -12.67 -2.53
C LYS A 367 -14.31 -13.78 -1.90
N SER A 368 -14.55 -14.08 -0.62
CA SER A 368 -13.96 -15.25 0.04
C SER A 368 -14.39 -16.54 -0.65
N GLY A 369 -13.52 -17.56 -0.64
CA GLY A 369 -13.75 -18.85 -1.32
C GLY A 369 -13.37 -18.86 -2.79
N THR A 370 -12.66 -17.83 -3.27
CA THR A 370 -12.17 -17.71 -4.66
C THR A 370 -10.67 -17.98 -4.75
N LYS A 371 -10.11 -18.00 -5.96
CA LYS A 371 -8.69 -18.33 -6.21
C LYS A 371 -7.93 -17.17 -6.86
N ALA A 372 -6.71 -16.93 -6.41
CA ALA A 372 -5.76 -16.02 -7.03
C ALA A 372 -4.50 -16.78 -7.44
N ILE A 373 -4.23 -16.85 -8.75
CA ILE A 373 -3.12 -17.59 -9.34
C ILE A 373 -2.03 -16.59 -9.77
N ALA A 374 -0.83 -16.74 -9.21
CA ALA A 374 0.29 -15.82 -9.39
C ALA A 374 1.43 -16.46 -10.18
N LEU A 375 1.69 -15.99 -11.40
CA LEU A 375 2.91 -16.35 -12.13
C LEU A 375 4.09 -15.56 -11.53
N ARG A 376 5.14 -16.24 -11.09
CA ARG A 376 6.25 -15.58 -10.37
C ARG A 376 7.60 -16.24 -10.59
N ALA A 377 8.66 -15.48 -10.40
CA ALA A 377 9.99 -16.04 -10.20
C ALA A 377 10.09 -16.75 -8.84
N SER A 378 10.95 -17.75 -8.73
CA SER A 378 11.24 -18.45 -7.47
C SER A 378 11.78 -17.50 -6.38
N ASN A 379 12.59 -16.52 -6.78
CA ASN A 379 13.16 -15.53 -5.85
C ASN A 379 12.30 -14.26 -5.68
N MET A 380 11.04 -14.25 -6.12
CA MET A 380 10.10 -13.15 -5.89
C MET A 380 9.85 -12.94 -4.39
N ALA A 381 9.93 -11.69 -3.92
CA ALA A 381 9.61 -11.31 -2.54
C ALA A 381 8.21 -11.75 -2.10
N GLU A 382 8.04 -12.07 -0.81
CA GLU A 382 6.75 -12.45 -0.27
C GLU A 382 5.92 -11.25 0.18
N TYR A 383 4.61 -11.40 0.08
CA TYR A 383 3.65 -10.43 0.58
C TYR A 383 2.41 -11.17 1.10
N PRO A 384 2.31 -11.43 2.41
CA PRO A 384 1.36 -12.40 2.93
C PRO A 384 0.06 -11.66 3.21
N ILE A 385 -0.61 -11.23 2.14
CA ILE A 385 -1.94 -10.64 2.20
C ILE A 385 -2.99 -11.61 1.64
N ASP A 386 -2.54 -12.69 1.04
CA ASP A 386 -3.30 -13.79 0.49
C ASP A 386 -4.29 -14.42 1.48
N SER A 387 -3.79 -14.78 2.66
CA SER A 387 -4.57 -15.42 3.73
C SER A 387 -5.62 -14.52 4.38
N ILE A 388 -5.61 -13.22 4.08
CA ILE A 388 -6.45 -12.22 4.76
C ILE A 388 -7.89 -12.22 4.23
N PHE A 389 -8.05 -12.29 2.91
CA PHE A 389 -9.34 -12.08 2.26
C PHE A 389 -10.15 -13.36 2.07
N GLY A 390 -9.64 -14.49 2.57
CA GLY A 390 -10.23 -15.81 2.31
C GLY A 390 -10.15 -16.19 0.83
N VAL A 391 -9.17 -15.63 0.11
CA VAL A 391 -8.84 -16.01 -1.26
C VAL A 391 -7.69 -17.01 -1.19
N GLU A 392 -7.80 -18.09 -1.94
CA GLU A 392 -6.76 -19.10 -2.02
C GLU A 392 -5.69 -18.64 -3.01
N PHE A 393 -4.51 -18.27 -2.50
CA PHE A 393 -3.38 -17.84 -3.33
C PHE A 393 -2.53 -19.02 -3.74
N LEU A 394 -2.29 -19.12 -5.05
CA LEU A 394 -1.74 -20.29 -5.72
C LEU A 394 -0.65 -19.84 -6.69
N PRO A 395 0.62 -19.79 -6.26
CA PRO A 395 1.70 -19.39 -7.15
C PRO A 395 1.95 -20.47 -8.23
N ILE A 396 2.50 -20.06 -9.36
CA ILE A 396 3.11 -20.93 -10.35
C ILE A 396 4.49 -20.35 -10.63
N VAL A 397 5.55 -21.12 -10.36
CA VAL A 397 6.91 -20.64 -10.57
C VAL A 397 7.25 -20.72 -12.06
N CYS A 398 7.61 -19.58 -12.63
CA CYS A 398 8.05 -19.40 -14.01
C CYS A 398 9.54 -19.06 -14.07
N GLU A 399 10.16 -19.32 -15.21
CA GLU A 399 11.56 -18.96 -15.45
C GLU A 399 11.70 -17.48 -15.79
N ILE A 400 12.86 -16.91 -15.48
CA ILE A 400 13.23 -15.55 -15.88
C ILE A 400 13.80 -15.61 -17.30
N ASP A 401 13.21 -14.84 -18.21
CA ASP A 401 13.62 -14.82 -19.62
C ASP A 401 14.75 -13.81 -19.90
N ASN A 402 14.67 -12.62 -19.31
CA ASN A 402 15.66 -11.55 -19.47
C ASN A 402 16.12 -11.00 -18.12
N PRO A 403 17.10 -11.64 -17.46
CA PRO A 403 17.57 -11.18 -16.16
C PRO A 403 18.08 -9.75 -16.27
N LYS A 404 17.47 -8.85 -15.50
CA LYS A 404 17.93 -7.47 -15.35
C LYS A 404 18.56 -7.31 -13.99
N ASP A 405 19.73 -6.70 -13.96
CA ASP A 405 20.25 -6.17 -12.72
C ASP A 405 19.40 -4.97 -12.30
N THR A 406 19.02 -4.92 -11.04
CA THR A 406 18.16 -3.86 -10.51
C THR A 406 18.76 -3.34 -9.21
N ASP A 407 19.70 -2.41 -9.36
CA ASP A 407 20.00 -1.47 -8.28
C ASP A 407 18.84 -0.47 -8.22
N HIS A 408 17.96 -0.65 -7.24
CA HIS A 408 16.90 0.31 -6.94
C HIS A 408 17.38 1.27 -5.87
N MET A 409 16.70 2.40 -5.66
CA MET A 409 17.10 3.39 -4.65
C MET A 409 17.22 2.84 -3.21
N ASP A 410 16.71 1.62 -2.97
CA ASP A 410 16.78 0.88 -1.70
C ASP A 410 17.77 -0.30 -1.74
N GLY A 411 18.63 -0.40 -2.77
CA GLY A 411 19.63 -1.45 -3.00
C GLY A 411 19.20 -2.53 -4.01
N ASN A 412 19.91 -3.66 -4.00
CA ASN A 412 19.58 -4.84 -4.80
C ASN A 412 18.29 -5.48 -4.28
N ILE A 413 17.19 -5.24 -4.99
CA ILE A 413 15.84 -5.75 -4.66
C ILE A 413 15.52 -7.11 -5.31
N GLY A 414 16.49 -7.70 -5.99
CA GLY A 414 16.38 -8.99 -6.66
C GLY A 414 16.00 -8.91 -8.14
N THR A 415 16.56 -9.82 -8.94
CA THR A 415 16.38 -9.89 -10.40
C THR A 415 14.92 -9.97 -10.85
N TRP A 416 14.04 -10.54 -10.02
CA TRP A 416 12.60 -10.66 -10.30
C TRP A 416 11.88 -9.32 -10.52
N TRP A 417 12.41 -8.21 -10.01
CA TRP A 417 11.68 -6.94 -9.98
C TRP A 417 11.40 -6.35 -11.36
N ALA A 418 12.38 -6.40 -12.27
CA ALA A 418 12.28 -5.82 -13.61
C ALA A 418 12.40 -6.85 -14.74
N SER A 419 12.73 -8.10 -14.41
CA SER A 419 12.84 -9.17 -15.40
C SER A 419 11.47 -9.68 -15.82
N ASN A 420 11.37 -10.07 -17.08
CA ASN A 420 10.23 -10.75 -17.64
C ASN A 420 10.26 -12.22 -17.26
N LEU A 421 9.09 -12.84 -17.32
CA LEU A 421 8.92 -14.26 -17.10
C LEU A 421 8.59 -14.93 -18.43
N ILE A 422 8.91 -16.21 -18.53
CA ILE A 422 8.41 -17.09 -19.59
C ILE A 422 7.58 -18.20 -18.95
N ALA A 423 6.36 -18.39 -19.47
CA ALA A 423 5.45 -19.42 -18.99
C ALA A 423 5.70 -20.72 -19.76
N ASP A 424 6.07 -21.79 -19.07
CA ASP A 424 5.99 -23.15 -19.59
C ASP A 424 4.50 -23.55 -19.67
N ILE A 425 3.95 -23.55 -20.88
CA ILE A 425 2.52 -23.73 -21.14
C ILE A 425 2.01 -25.09 -20.63
N PRO A 426 2.65 -26.25 -20.97
CA PRO A 426 2.31 -27.54 -20.37
C PRO A 426 2.33 -27.53 -18.84
N TYR A 427 3.34 -26.92 -18.22
CA TYR A 427 3.44 -26.86 -16.77
C TYR A 427 2.32 -26.00 -16.17
N VAL A 428 2.04 -24.82 -16.72
CA VAL A 428 0.95 -23.97 -16.24
C VAL A 428 -0.39 -24.68 -16.37
N GLU A 429 -0.66 -25.31 -17.52
CA GLU A 429 -1.86 -26.11 -17.72
C GLU A 429 -2.01 -27.21 -16.67
N SER A 430 -0.95 -27.97 -16.38
CA SER A 430 -0.98 -29.00 -15.33
C SER A 430 -1.31 -28.41 -13.95
N LYS A 431 -0.78 -27.22 -13.65
CA LYS A 431 -1.05 -26.52 -12.39
C LYS A 431 -2.47 -25.97 -12.32
N LEU A 432 -3.02 -25.43 -13.40
CA LEU A 432 -4.41 -24.98 -13.44
C LEU A 432 -5.37 -26.12 -13.09
N GLN A 433 -5.16 -27.29 -13.69
CA GLN A 433 -5.96 -28.49 -13.42
C GLN A 433 -5.79 -28.97 -11.98
N HIS A 434 -4.55 -29.05 -11.49
CA HIS A 434 -4.26 -29.42 -10.10
C HIS A 434 -4.90 -28.43 -9.10
N TYR A 435 -4.93 -27.15 -9.44
CA TYR A 435 -5.60 -26.10 -8.68
C TYR A 435 -7.14 -26.09 -8.84
N GLY A 436 -7.71 -27.07 -9.55
CA GLY A 436 -9.15 -27.22 -9.74
C GLY A 436 -9.75 -26.23 -10.74
N VAL A 437 -8.94 -25.59 -11.58
CA VAL A 437 -9.40 -24.77 -12.70
C VAL A 437 -9.50 -25.67 -13.92
N MET A 438 -10.71 -26.15 -14.22
CA MET A 438 -10.94 -27.07 -15.34
C MET A 438 -11.18 -26.32 -16.66
N PRO A 439 -10.79 -26.90 -17.82
CA PRO A 439 -11.19 -26.41 -19.14
C PRO A 439 -12.71 -26.22 -19.27
N VAL A 440 -13.14 -25.29 -20.14
CA VAL A 440 -14.57 -24.97 -20.40
C VAL A 440 -15.13 -25.79 -21.54
#